data_AF-A0A7Y9GJI7-F1
#
_entry.id   AF-A0A7Y9GJI7-F1
#
_cell.length_a   1.000
_cell.length_b   1.000
_cell.length_c   1.000
_cell.angle_alpha   90.00
_cell.angle_beta   90.00
_cell.angle_gamma   90.00
#
_symmetry.space_group_name_H-M   'P 1'
#
loop_
_entity.id
_entity.type
_entity.pdbx_description
1 polymer ?
#
loop_
_entity_poly.entity_id
_entity_poly.type
_entity_poly.pdbx_seq_one_letter_code
_entity_poly.pdbx_strand_id
1 'polypeptide(L)'
;METDARLNEKDLIDMLPTDGAPAPAHDSETTGSRSLADFGYDSIAMADLMSQIELRYEVKLPDPLLGELLKVSITQATSLINQHITAAAG
;
A
#
# COMPACT_ATOMS: atom_id res chain seq x y z
N MET A 1 -6.27 -24.66 2.39
CA MET A 1 -6.86 -23.31 2.35
C MET A 1 -5.74 -22.42 1.88
N GLU A 2 -5.66 -22.18 0.57
CA GLU A 2 -4.73 -21.20 0.03
C GLU A 2 -5.23 -19.84 0.48
N THR A 3 -4.61 -19.30 1.53
CA THR A 3 -4.75 -17.89 1.84
C THR A 3 -4.12 -17.18 0.66
N ASP A 4 -4.93 -16.65 -0.27
CA ASP A 4 -4.45 -15.70 -1.27
C ASP A 4 -3.77 -14.57 -0.51
N ALA A 5 -2.45 -14.66 -0.34
CA ALA A 5 -1.62 -13.69 0.35
C ALA A 5 -1.46 -12.47 -0.57
N ARG A 6 -2.58 -11.82 -0.90
CA ARG A 6 -2.64 -10.66 -1.76
C ARG A 6 -3.28 -9.52 -0.98
N LEU A 7 -2.60 -8.40 -0.97
CA LEU A 7 -3.11 -7.13 -0.50
C LEU A 7 -4.15 -6.63 -1.51
N ASN A 8 -5.34 -6.26 -1.05
CA ASN A 8 -6.32 -5.57 -1.86
C ASN A 8 -6.18 -4.05 -1.69
N GLU A 9 -6.73 -3.26 -2.61
CA GLU A 9 -6.72 -1.79 -2.49
C GLU A 9 -7.43 -1.33 -1.21
N LYS A 10 -8.50 -2.04 -0.82
CA LYS A 10 -9.20 -1.80 0.44
C LYS A 10 -8.33 -2.04 1.66
N ASP A 11 -7.59 -3.16 1.72
CA ASP A 11 -6.64 -3.44 2.81
C ASP A 11 -5.51 -2.40 2.81
N LEU A 12 -4.96 -2.05 1.64
CA LEU A 12 -3.92 -1.03 1.55
C LEU A 12 -4.42 0.29 2.17
N ILE A 13 -5.63 0.72 1.79
CA ILE A 13 -6.25 1.95 2.31
C ILE A 13 -6.56 1.84 3.82
N ASP A 14 -7.01 0.69 4.29
CA ASP A 14 -7.31 0.44 5.72
C ASP A 14 -6.03 0.43 6.58
N MET A 15 -4.93 -0.05 6.00
CA MET A 15 -3.60 -0.06 6.64
C MET A 15 -2.90 1.31 6.59
N LEU A 16 -3.43 2.29 5.85
CA LEU A 16 -2.85 3.63 5.82
C LEU A 16 -3.00 4.30 7.20
N PRO A 17 -1.94 4.90 7.74
CA PRO A 17 -2.03 5.56 9.03
C PRO A 17 -2.95 6.79 8.92
N THR A 18 -3.93 6.90 9.82
CA THR A 18 -4.87 8.02 9.90
C THR A 18 -4.24 9.31 10.45
N ASP A 19 -2.91 9.37 10.55
CA ASP A 19 -2.19 10.49 11.16
C ASP A 19 -2.21 11.71 10.23
N GLY A 20 -3.29 12.49 10.30
CA GLY A 20 -3.43 13.81 9.69
C GLY A 20 -3.98 13.85 8.25
N ALA A 21 -3.99 12.74 7.52
CA ALA A 21 -4.54 12.67 6.15
C ALA A 21 -5.97 12.12 6.13
N PRO A 22 -6.91 12.72 5.37
CA PRO A 22 -8.23 12.15 5.18
C PRO A 22 -8.11 10.80 4.46
N ALA A 23 -8.63 9.74 5.08
CA ALA A 23 -8.64 8.41 4.48
C ALA A 23 -9.32 8.48 3.10
N PRO A 24 -8.69 7.92 2.05
CA PRO A 24 -9.29 7.87 0.72
C PRO A 24 -10.66 7.18 0.79
N ALA A 25 -11.70 7.78 0.20
CA ALA A 25 -13.01 7.16 0.17
C ALA A 25 -12.93 5.83 -0.61
N HIS A 26 -13.29 4.72 0.04
CA HIS A 26 -13.28 3.35 -0.52
C HIS A 26 -14.14 3.20 -1.79
N ASP A 27 -15.08 4.12 -2.04
CA ASP A 27 -16.14 3.96 -3.05
C ASP A 27 -15.93 4.80 -4.33
N SER A 28 -14.87 5.61 -4.41
CA SER A 28 -14.63 6.40 -5.62
C SER A 28 -13.72 5.63 -6.57
N GLU A 29 -14.21 5.31 -7.77
CA GLU A 29 -13.43 4.79 -8.91
C GLU A 29 -12.18 5.66 -9.20
N THR A 30 -12.23 6.93 -8.79
CA THR A 30 -11.12 7.88 -8.89
C THR A 30 -10.07 7.77 -7.76
N THR A 31 -10.40 7.15 -6.62
CA THR A 31 -9.48 6.97 -5.49
C THR A 31 -8.32 6.05 -5.85
N GLY A 32 -8.62 4.88 -6.43
CA GLY A 32 -7.60 3.92 -6.86
C GLY A 32 -6.63 4.51 -7.89
N SER A 33 -7.13 5.44 -8.71
CA SER A 33 -6.36 6.14 -9.75
C SER A 33 -5.47 7.27 -9.23
N ARG A 34 -5.70 7.74 -8.00
CA ARG A 34 -4.90 8.82 -7.37
C ARG A 34 -3.74 8.25 -6.58
N SER A 35 -2.69 9.05 -6.46
CA SER A 35 -1.53 8.73 -5.64
C SER A 35 -1.77 9.04 -4.18
N LEU A 36 -1.11 8.31 -3.29
CA LEU A 36 -1.17 8.55 -1.84
C LEU A 36 -0.71 9.97 -1.47
N ALA A 37 0.25 10.54 -2.21
CA ALA A 37 0.67 11.93 -2.05
C ALA A 37 -0.46 12.95 -2.34
N ASP A 38 -1.43 12.64 -3.21
CA ASP A 38 -2.58 13.52 -3.51
C ASP A 38 -3.53 13.64 -2.30
N PHE A 39 -3.59 12.59 -1.48
CA PHE A 39 -4.37 12.56 -0.24
C PHE A 39 -3.63 13.19 0.95
N GLY A 40 -2.38 13.64 0.76
CA GLY A 40 -1.56 14.21 1.82
C GLY A 40 -0.78 13.17 2.63
N TYR A 41 -0.58 11.95 2.11
CA TYR A 41 0.32 11.00 2.73
C TYR A 41 1.79 11.32 2.42
N ASP A 42 2.60 11.37 3.46
CA ASP A 42 4.05 11.59 3.38
C ASP A 42 4.85 10.28 3.44
N SER A 43 6.16 10.38 3.23
CA SER A 43 7.09 9.23 3.30
C SER A 43 7.06 8.51 4.65
N ILE A 44 6.75 9.23 5.74
CA ILE A 44 6.60 8.62 7.08
C ILE A 44 5.37 7.72 7.12
N ALA A 45 4.23 8.16 6.58
CA ALA A 45 3.03 7.36 6.52
C ALA A 45 3.24 6.09 5.67
N MET A 46 4.00 6.20 4.59
CA MET A 46 4.36 5.03 3.76
C MET A 46 5.31 4.08 4.48
N ALA A 47 6.24 4.59 5.29
CA ALA A 47 7.16 3.76 6.06
C ALA A 47 6.42 2.92 7.10
N ASP A 48 5.40 3.51 7.73
CA ASP A 48 4.50 2.81 8.64
C ASP A 48 3.67 1.75 7.90
N LEU A 49 3.05 2.12 6.78
CA LEU A 49 2.30 1.20 5.91
C LEU A 49 3.15 0.01 5.46
N MET A 50 4.37 0.28 4.97
CA MET A 50 5.29 -0.78 4.54
C MET A 50 5.69 -1.67 5.72
N SER A 51 6.00 -1.11 6.88
CA SER A 51 6.31 -1.91 8.08
C SER A 51 5.14 -2.83 8.47
N GLN A 52 3.90 -2.34 8.39
CA GLN A 52 2.72 -3.16 8.67
C GLN A 52 2.55 -4.31 7.65
N ILE A 53 2.79 -4.04 6.37
CA ILE A 53 2.71 -5.05 5.31
C ILE A 53 3.83 -6.09 5.46
N GLU A 54 5.06 -5.66 5.72
CA GLU A 54 6.19 -6.53 5.98
C GLU A 54 5.91 -7.47 7.17
N LEU A 55 5.35 -6.94 8.26
CA LEU A 55 4.97 -7.74 9.42
C LEU A 55 3.81 -8.70 9.14
N ARG A 56 2.80 -8.26 8.38
CA ARG A 56 1.60 -9.06 8.08
C ARG A 56 1.87 -10.20 7.12
N TYR A 57 2.70 -9.98 6.12
CA TYR A 57 3.01 -10.95 5.07
C TYR A 57 4.37 -11.61 5.26
N GLU A 58 5.10 -11.27 6.33
CA GLU A 58 6.46 -11.77 6.63
C GLU A 58 7.44 -11.57 5.47
N VAL A 59 7.30 -10.45 4.75
CA VAL A 59 8.13 -10.09 3.60
C VAL A 59 9.02 -8.90 3.90
N LYS A 60 10.06 -8.69 3.07
CA LYS A 60 10.82 -7.44 3.07
C LYS A 60 10.53 -6.65 1.79
N LEU A 61 10.03 -5.44 1.98
CA LEU A 61 9.77 -4.49 0.91
C LEU A 61 10.99 -3.56 0.78
N PRO A 62 11.47 -3.28 -0.44
CA PRO A 62 12.67 -2.47 -0.60
C PRO A 62 12.38 -0.99 -0.31
N ASP A 63 13.28 -0.28 0.39
CA ASP A 63 13.18 1.17 0.65
C ASP A 63 12.83 2.04 -0.58
N PRO A 64 13.37 1.82 -1.80
CA PRO A 64 12.95 2.59 -2.97
C PRO A 64 11.45 2.49 -3.28
N LEU A 65 10.79 1.40 -2.87
CA LEU A 65 9.35 1.23 -3.02
C LEU A 65 8.59 2.36 -2.31
N LEU A 66 9.04 2.83 -1.14
CA LEU A 66 8.40 3.96 -0.43
C LEU A 66 8.24 5.19 -1.33
N GLY A 67 9.31 5.52 -2.05
CA GLY A 67 9.32 6.65 -2.97
C GLY A 67 8.48 6.42 -4.23
N GLU A 68 8.30 5.16 -4.64
CA GLU A 68 7.43 4.80 -5.75
C GLU A 68 5.96 4.83 -5.35
N LEU A 69 5.59 4.31 -4.18
CA LEU A 69 4.20 4.29 -3.67
C LEU A 69 3.59 5.70 -3.58
N LEU A 70 4.41 6.72 -3.32
CA LEU A 70 4.00 8.13 -3.30
C LEU A 70 3.75 8.70 -4.71
N LYS A 71 4.38 8.14 -5.74
CA LYS A 71 4.33 8.63 -7.13
C LYS A 71 3.33 7.89 -8.00
N VAL A 72 3.01 6.65 -7.65
CA VAL A 72 2.06 5.81 -8.39
C VAL A 72 0.67 5.90 -7.78
N SER A 73 -0.33 5.43 -8.50
CA SER A 73 -1.71 5.35 -8.01
C SER A 73 -1.85 4.24 -6.96
N ILE A 74 -2.84 4.32 -6.07
CA ILE A 74 -3.13 3.28 -5.07
C ILE A 74 -3.25 1.89 -5.73
N THR A 75 -3.94 1.77 -6.87
CA THR A 75 -4.06 0.50 -7.62
C THR A 75 -2.70 -0.04 -8.05
N GLN A 76 -1.81 0.83 -8.52
CA GLN A 76 -0.46 0.46 -8.95
C GLN A 76 0.41 0.09 -7.74
N ALA A 77 0.31 0.85 -6.64
CA ALA A 77 0.97 0.56 -5.38
C ALA A 77 0.60 -0.84 -4.86
N THR A 78 -0.70 -1.16 -4.80
CA THR A 78 -1.18 -2.50 -4.42
C THR A 78 -0.61 -3.58 -5.33
N SER A 79 -0.56 -3.34 -6.64
CA SER A 79 0.01 -4.30 -7.60
C SER A 79 1.50 -4.55 -7.36
N LEU A 80 2.30 -3.49 -7.15
CA LEU A 80 3.74 -3.60 -6.88
C LEU A 80 4.00 -4.38 -5.59
N ILE A 81 3.30 -4.04 -4.50
CA ILE A 81 3.41 -4.74 -3.22
C ILE A 81 3.06 -6.22 -3.39
N ASN A 82 1.98 -6.54 -4.12
CA ASN A 82 1.59 -7.92 -4.39
C ASN A 82 2.62 -8.71 -5.18
N GLN A 83 3.34 -8.06 -6.12
CA GLN A 83 4.44 -8.71 -6.82
C GLN A 83 5.54 -9.12 -5.85
N HIS A 84 5.89 -8.27 -4.88
CA HIS A 84 6.87 -8.59 -3.84
C HIS A 84 6.37 -9.68 -2.89
N ILE A 85 5.11 -9.62 -2.45
CA ILE A 85 4.53 -10.64 -1.57
C ILE A 85 4.53 -12.01 -2.26
N THR A 86 4.08 -12.07 -3.52
CA THR A 86 4.05 -13.31 -4.30
C THR A 86 5.46 -13.82 -4.58
N ALA A 87 6.41 -12.94 -4.88
CA ALA A 87 7.81 -13.30 -5.13
C ALA A 87 8.52 -13.83 -3.87
N ALA A 88 8.13 -13.39 -2.67
CA ALA A 88 8.67 -13.89 -1.41
C ALA A 88 8.05 -15.23 -0.98
N ALA A 89 6.85 -15.55 -1.47
CA ALA A 89 6.11 -16.77 -1.13
C ALA A 89 6.47 -18.01 -1.99
N GLY A 90 7.29 -17.85 -3.03
CA GLY A 90 7.75 -18.93 -3.93
C GLY A 90 9.22 -19.28 -3.71
#